data_AF-A0A117MR80-F1
#
_entry.id   AF-A0A117MR80-F1
#
_cell.length_a   1.000
_cell.length_b   1.000
_cell.length_c   1.000
_cell.angle_alpha   90.00
_cell.angle_beta   90.00
_cell.angle_gamma   90.00
#
_symmetry.space_group_name_H-M   'P 1'
#
loop_
_entity.id
_entity.type
_entity.pdbx_description
1 polymer ?
#
loop_
_entity_poly.entity_id
_entity_poly.type
_entity_poly.pdbx_seq_one_letter_code
_entity_poly.pdbx_strand_id
1 'polypeptide(L)'
;MPDRLWFHLNDVAQLALHAVGTPYLALTAAQLIAFAPLVPALTWQSGPDGDALTSNGLPGWYDENGRQKVARAHAWRTQDTAARVTARRYGYLPLITADGDAQLFSQLIEVSRDKHWLSLDVTSHDPVINLDQVEVAEQHGGAYPSDVIWTEATVACVPHTGSGLYPALIADGYHNIHGGVLARFDASTVTRMILDLGRAYGSQPGARASLRWAGDRVEVFAEYLGGGSHTRHRCDVIGPDPEGLYPIGGHRWTWLPITSERR
;
A
#
# COMPACT_ATOMS: atom_id res chain seq x y z
N MET A 1 14.54 -11.72 -11.23
CA MET A 1 13.91 -11.45 -9.92
C MET A 1 12.41 -11.55 -10.10
N PRO A 2 11.67 -12.07 -9.11
CA PRO A 2 10.22 -12.12 -9.19
C PRO A 2 9.65 -10.70 -9.26
N ASP A 3 8.68 -10.49 -10.14
CA ASP A 3 7.92 -9.24 -10.24
C ASP A 3 6.83 -9.28 -9.18
N ARG A 4 7.04 -8.58 -8.05
CA ARG A 4 6.14 -8.59 -6.91
C ARG A 4 5.37 -7.29 -6.79
N LEU A 5 4.06 -7.40 -6.77
CA LEU A 5 3.15 -6.31 -6.46
C LEU A 5 2.87 -6.32 -4.97
N TRP A 6 2.80 -5.13 -4.35
CA TRP A 6 2.56 -5.00 -2.93
C TRP A 6 1.30 -4.19 -2.66
N PHE A 7 0.42 -4.69 -1.81
CA PHE A 7 -0.85 -4.08 -1.47
C PHE A 7 -0.95 -3.92 0.04
N HIS A 8 -1.56 -2.83 0.51
CA HIS A 8 -1.84 -2.70 1.93
C HIS A 8 -2.94 -3.68 2.33
N LEU A 9 -2.67 -4.46 3.37
CA LEU A 9 -3.51 -5.58 3.75
C LEU A 9 -4.89 -5.13 4.26
N ASN A 10 -5.02 -3.91 4.82
CA ASN A 10 -6.34 -3.39 5.23
C ASN A 10 -7.27 -3.18 4.02
N ASP A 11 -6.72 -2.65 2.92
CA ASP A 11 -7.50 -2.42 1.70
C ASP A 11 -7.88 -3.76 1.06
N VAL A 12 -6.96 -4.73 1.07
CA VAL A 12 -7.22 -6.07 0.54
C VAL A 12 -8.21 -6.87 1.39
N ALA A 13 -8.07 -6.85 2.71
CA ALA A 13 -8.96 -7.56 3.63
C ALA A 13 -10.40 -7.04 3.51
N GLN A 14 -10.57 -5.73 3.34
CA GLN A 14 -11.87 -5.12 3.07
C GLN A 14 -12.50 -5.67 1.78
N LEU A 15 -11.74 -5.72 0.67
CA LEU A 15 -12.24 -6.30 -0.58
C LEU A 15 -12.58 -7.79 -0.43
N ALA A 16 -11.78 -8.53 0.34
CA ALA A 16 -12.01 -9.94 0.58
C ALA A 16 -13.30 -10.19 1.37
N LEU A 17 -13.54 -9.40 2.42
CA LEU A 17 -14.80 -9.40 3.17
C LEU A 17 -16.00 -9.13 2.27
N HIS A 18 -15.88 -8.14 1.37
CA HIS A 18 -16.95 -7.83 0.43
C HIS A 18 -17.22 -9.02 -0.52
N ALA A 19 -16.19 -9.57 -1.18
CA ALA A 19 -16.35 -10.67 -2.12
C ALA A 19 -17.00 -11.92 -1.49
N VAL A 20 -16.63 -12.26 -0.26
CA VAL A 20 -17.20 -13.40 0.48
C VAL A 20 -18.60 -13.10 1.02
N GLY A 21 -18.87 -11.85 1.40
CA GLY A 21 -20.15 -11.44 1.99
C GLY A 21 -21.29 -11.19 0.99
N THR A 22 -21.00 -11.07 -0.30
CA THR A 22 -22.02 -10.83 -1.32
C THR A 22 -22.72 -12.10 -1.78
N PRO A 23 -24.05 -12.06 -2.03
CA PRO A 23 -24.83 -13.23 -2.45
C PRO A 23 -24.63 -13.59 -3.93
N TYR A 24 -24.15 -12.65 -4.75
CA TYR A 24 -23.93 -12.84 -6.18
C TYR A 24 -22.49 -12.50 -6.53
N LEU A 25 -21.97 -13.16 -7.56
CA LEU A 25 -20.60 -12.99 -8.02
C LEU A 25 -20.58 -12.67 -9.52
N ALA A 26 -19.71 -11.76 -9.91
CA ALA A 26 -19.40 -11.47 -11.30
C ALA A 26 -18.31 -12.43 -11.81
N LEU A 27 -18.50 -12.94 -13.03
CA LEU A 27 -17.48 -13.72 -13.71
C LEU A 27 -16.38 -12.77 -14.22
N THR A 28 -15.13 -13.06 -13.87
CA THR A 28 -13.98 -12.23 -14.25
C THR A 28 -13.33 -12.72 -15.55
N ALA A 29 -12.61 -11.82 -16.25
CA ALA A 29 -11.88 -12.21 -17.46
C ALA A 29 -10.82 -13.29 -17.19
N ALA A 30 -10.11 -13.19 -16.05
CA ALA A 30 -9.14 -14.20 -15.64
C ALA A 30 -9.80 -15.57 -15.36
N GLN A 31 -10.98 -15.61 -14.71
CA GLN A 31 -11.73 -16.86 -14.54
C GLN A 31 -12.16 -17.48 -15.86
N LEU A 32 -12.63 -16.66 -16.80
CA LEU A 32 -13.01 -17.13 -18.14
C LEU A 32 -11.82 -17.77 -18.87
N ILE A 33 -10.65 -17.14 -18.82
CA ILE A 33 -9.42 -17.66 -19.45
C ILE A 33 -8.96 -18.94 -18.77
N ALA A 34 -9.07 -19.01 -17.44
CA ALA A 34 -8.66 -20.15 -16.64
C ALA A 34 -9.63 -21.34 -16.66
N PHE A 35 -10.83 -21.18 -17.23
CA PHE A 35 -11.96 -22.10 -17.01
C PHE A 35 -12.21 -22.37 -15.52
N ALA A 36 -12.00 -21.36 -14.68
CA ALA A 36 -12.08 -21.48 -13.23
C ALA A 36 -13.54 -21.36 -12.74
N PRO A 37 -13.88 -21.99 -11.60
CA PRO A 37 -15.22 -21.91 -11.03
C PRO A 37 -15.55 -20.48 -10.57
N LEU A 38 -16.86 -20.17 -10.55
CA LEU A 38 -17.37 -18.92 -10.00
C LEU A 38 -17.44 -19.01 -8.47
N VAL A 39 -16.37 -18.60 -7.81
CA VAL A 39 -16.26 -18.51 -6.33
C VAL A 39 -15.82 -17.12 -5.89
N PRO A 40 -16.04 -16.73 -4.61
CA PRO A 40 -15.59 -15.45 -4.08
C PRO A 40 -14.09 -15.25 -4.30
N ALA A 41 -13.72 -14.08 -4.83
CA ALA A 41 -12.36 -13.84 -5.24
C ALA A 41 -12.00 -12.36 -5.33
N LEU A 42 -10.69 -12.13 -5.34
CA LEU A 42 -10.13 -10.87 -5.77
C LEU A 42 -9.66 -10.97 -7.21
N THR A 43 -9.81 -9.89 -7.97
CA THR A 43 -9.35 -9.77 -9.35
C THR A 43 -8.22 -8.78 -9.39
N TRP A 44 -7.04 -9.22 -9.82
CA TRP A 44 -5.94 -8.34 -10.16
C TRP A 44 -6.08 -7.90 -11.62
N GLN A 45 -5.88 -6.61 -11.87
CA GLN A 45 -5.76 -6.06 -13.21
C GLN A 45 -4.61 -5.06 -13.27
N SER A 46 -3.78 -5.20 -14.30
CA SER A 46 -2.81 -4.17 -14.68
C SER A 46 -3.46 -3.15 -15.61
N GLY A 47 -3.20 -1.85 -15.39
CA GLY A 47 -3.82 -0.77 -16.15
C GLY A 47 -2.97 0.51 -16.20
N PRO A 48 -3.44 1.54 -16.94
CA PRO A 48 -2.72 2.81 -17.08
C PRO A 48 -2.56 3.55 -15.74
N ASP A 49 -3.48 3.32 -14.80
CA ASP A 49 -3.40 3.86 -13.44
C ASP A 49 -2.59 2.97 -12.47
N GLY A 50 -1.89 1.97 -12.99
CA GLY A 50 -1.16 0.95 -12.23
C GLY A 50 -1.98 -0.30 -11.95
N ASP A 51 -1.41 -1.19 -11.16
CA ASP A 51 -2.02 -2.45 -10.76
C ASP A 51 -3.03 -2.26 -9.62
N ALA A 52 -4.15 -2.97 -9.70
CA ALA A 52 -5.20 -2.90 -8.70
C ALA A 52 -5.87 -4.26 -8.48
N LEU A 53 -6.30 -4.48 -7.24
CA LEU A 53 -7.20 -5.55 -6.84
C LEU A 53 -8.62 -5.02 -6.68
N THR A 54 -9.60 -5.80 -7.12
CA THR A 54 -11.03 -5.54 -6.94
C THR A 54 -11.75 -6.80 -6.46
N SER A 55 -12.90 -6.63 -5.80
CA SER A 55 -13.78 -7.74 -5.45
C SER A 55 -14.64 -8.14 -6.66
N ASN A 56 -14.88 -9.45 -6.86
CA ASN A 56 -15.86 -9.94 -7.84
C ASN A 56 -17.31 -10.00 -7.30
N GLY A 57 -17.55 -9.66 -6.03
CA GLY A 57 -18.88 -9.60 -5.42
C GLY A 57 -19.85 -8.59 -6.06
N LEU A 58 -21.15 -8.91 -6.03
CA LEU A 58 -22.25 -8.10 -6.54
C LEU A 58 -23.30 -7.76 -5.44
N PRO A 59 -23.82 -6.51 -5.38
CA PRO A 59 -23.47 -5.37 -6.24
C PRO A 59 -21.99 -4.96 -6.07
N GLY A 60 -21.42 -4.36 -7.11
CA GLY A 60 -20.03 -3.89 -7.05
C GLY A 60 -19.85 -2.90 -5.89
N TRP A 61 -18.66 -2.87 -5.31
CA TRP A 61 -18.39 -1.98 -4.18
C TRP A 61 -17.89 -0.63 -4.68
N TYR A 62 -18.56 0.44 -4.26
CA TYR A 62 -18.22 1.82 -4.58
C TYR A 62 -18.01 2.66 -3.32
N ASP A 63 -17.15 3.66 -3.41
CA ASP A 63 -16.99 4.67 -2.37
C ASP A 63 -18.11 5.72 -2.40
N GLU A 64 -18.06 6.67 -1.46
CA GLU A 64 -19.02 7.78 -1.34
C GLU A 64 -19.13 8.67 -2.59
N ASN A 65 -18.11 8.64 -3.46
CA ASN A 65 -18.08 9.39 -4.72
C ASN A 65 -18.52 8.55 -5.91
N GLY A 66 -19.03 7.33 -5.68
CA GLY A 66 -19.43 6.40 -6.73
C GLY A 66 -18.25 5.80 -7.50
N ARG A 67 -17.02 5.91 -6.99
CA ARG A 67 -15.85 5.27 -7.60
C ARG A 67 -15.70 3.85 -7.07
N GLN A 68 -15.36 2.91 -7.94
CA GLN A 68 -15.18 1.53 -7.53
C GLN A 68 -14.10 1.44 -6.45
N LYS A 69 -14.39 0.73 -5.36
CA LYS A 69 -13.40 0.41 -4.33
C LYS A 69 -12.37 -0.56 -4.89
N VAL A 70 -11.11 -0.15 -4.80
CA VAL A 70 -9.96 -0.93 -5.28
C VAL A 70 -8.84 -0.84 -4.26
N ALA A 71 -8.06 -1.91 -4.12
CA ALA A 71 -6.78 -1.88 -3.43
C ALA A 71 -5.71 -1.71 -4.50
N ARG A 72 -5.03 -0.56 -4.51
CA ARG A 72 -3.99 -0.30 -5.50
C ARG A 72 -2.72 -0.98 -5.04
N ALA A 73 -2.00 -1.60 -5.97
CA ALA A 73 -0.62 -1.94 -5.69
C ALA A 73 0.09 -0.63 -5.37
N HIS A 74 0.81 -0.61 -4.26
CA HIS A 74 1.73 0.46 -3.91
C HIS A 74 2.95 0.35 -4.81
N ALA A 75 2.71 0.58 -6.09
CA ALA A 75 3.73 0.76 -7.10
C ALA A 75 4.19 2.22 -7.06
N TRP A 76 5.50 2.39 -7.09
CA TRP A 76 6.07 3.64 -7.56
C TRP A 76 5.80 3.80 -9.06
N ARG A 77 5.75 5.04 -9.53
CA ARG A 77 5.61 5.43 -10.93
C ARG A 77 6.88 6.16 -11.36
N THR A 78 7.46 5.76 -12.48
CA THR A 78 8.41 6.60 -13.25
C THR A 78 7.66 7.51 -14.22
N GLN A 79 8.32 8.55 -14.73
CA GLN A 79 7.86 9.25 -15.95
C GLN A 79 7.71 8.29 -17.15
N ASP A 80 8.51 7.23 -17.21
CA ASP A 80 8.49 6.21 -18.27
C ASP A 80 7.46 5.08 -18.08
N THR A 81 6.73 5.03 -16.96
CA THR A 81 5.74 3.94 -16.73
C THR A 81 4.60 3.96 -17.74
N ALA A 82 4.41 5.08 -18.46
CA ALA A 82 3.52 5.15 -19.62
C ALA A 82 3.91 4.14 -20.74
N ALA A 83 5.18 3.73 -20.81
CA ALA A 83 5.68 2.80 -21.82
C ALA A 83 5.53 1.30 -21.44
N ARG A 84 5.25 0.96 -20.18
CA ARG A 84 5.02 -0.45 -19.75
C ARG A 84 3.60 -0.96 -20.03
N VAL A 85 2.72 -0.15 -20.63
CA VAL A 85 1.27 -0.40 -20.79
C VAL A 85 0.93 -1.28 -22.01
N THR A 86 1.83 -2.11 -22.51
CA THR A 86 1.60 -2.81 -23.79
C THR A 86 0.77 -4.09 -23.70
N ALA A 87 0.51 -4.64 -22.51
CA ALA A 87 -0.40 -5.78 -22.36
C ALA A 87 -1.23 -5.68 -21.08
N ARG A 88 -2.56 -5.62 -21.22
CA ARG A 88 -3.48 -5.70 -20.09
C ARG A 88 -3.39 -7.10 -19.49
N ARG A 89 -2.83 -7.21 -18.29
CA ARG A 89 -2.73 -8.46 -17.52
C ARG A 89 -3.87 -8.54 -16.53
N TYR A 90 -4.29 -9.78 -16.26
CA TYR A 90 -5.32 -10.08 -15.29
C TYR A 90 -4.89 -11.29 -14.48
N GLY A 91 -5.25 -11.28 -13.20
CA GLY A 91 -5.15 -12.45 -12.36
C GLY A 91 -6.41 -12.61 -11.52
N TYR A 92 -6.64 -13.84 -11.13
CA TYR A 92 -7.77 -14.28 -10.35
C TYR A 92 -7.24 -14.92 -9.08
N LEU A 93 -7.63 -14.39 -7.93
CA LEU A 93 -7.17 -14.84 -6.62
C LEU A 93 -8.37 -15.41 -5.85
N PRO A 94 -8.62 -16.73 -5.92
CA PRO A 94 -9.75 -17.36 -5.24
C PRO A 94 -9.59 -17.23 -3.73
N LEU A 95 -10.60 -16.67 -3.06
CA LEU A 95 -10.63 -16.54 -1.60
C LEU A 95 -11.13 -17.83 -0.93
N ILE A 96 -12.01 -18.53 -1.64
CA ILE A 96 -12.55 -19.84 -1.27
C ILE A 96 -12.40 -20.75 -2.49
N THR A 97 -11.92 -21.98 -2.30
CA THR A 97 -11.79 -22.96 -3.40
C THR A 97 -13.16 -23.56 -3.76
N ALA A 98 -13.24 -24.29 -4.88
CA ALA A 98 -14.45 -25.01 -5.28
C ALA A 98 -14.95 -25.99 -4.20
N ASP A 99 -14.01 -26.58 -3.46
CA ASP A 99 -14.29 -27.54 -2.39
C ASP A 99 -14.66 -26.87 -1.06
N GLY A 100 -14.69 -25.52 -1.03
CA GLY A 100 -15.05 -24.73 0.14
C GLY A 100 -13.90 -24.40 1.08
N ASP A 101 -12.64 -24.65 0.67
CA ASP A 101 -11.48 -24.27 1.48
C ASP A 101 -11.27 -22.75 1.44
N ALA A 102 -11.29 -22.11 2.61
CA ALA A 102 -11.16 -20.67 2.78
C ALA A 102 -9.78 -20.25 3.29
N GLN A 103 -8.73 -21.06 3.11
CA GLN A 103 -7.39 -20.81 3.66
C GLN A 103 -6.87 -19.39 3.37
N LEU A 104 -6.96 -18.92 2.12
CA LEU A 104 -6.50 -17.57 1.77
C LEU A 104 -7.34 -16.50 2.50
N PHE A 105 -8.66 -16.63 2.47
CA PHE A 105 -9.54 -15.69 3.17
C PHE A 105 -9.22 -15.62 4.67
N SER A 106 -9.16 -16.78 5.35
CA SER A 106 -8.81 -16.86 6.76
C SER A 106 -7.44 -16.25 7.04
N GLN A 107 -6.44 -16.55 6.21
CA GLN A 107 -5.11 -15.98 6.33
C GLN A 107 -5.17 -14.44 6.22
N LEU A 108 -5.82 -13.88 5.19
CA LEU A 108 -5.94 -12.43 5.02
C LEU A 108 -6.60 -11.75 6.22
N ILE A 109 -7.66 -12.34 6.77
CA ILE A 109 -8.39 -11.76 7.91
C ILE A 109 -7.59 -11.90 9.21
N GLU A 110 -7.05 -13.08 9.50
CA GLU A 110 -6.34 -13.33 10.77
C GLU A 110 -5.02 -12.55 10.83
N VAL A 111 -4.23 -12.58 9.76
CA VAL A 111 -2.90 -11.94 9.75
C VAL A 111 -2.97 -10.43 9.55
N SER A 112 -4.08 -9.87 9.06
CA SER A 112 -4.26 -8.41 8.93
C SER A 112 -4.15 -7.64 10.25
N ARG A 113 -4.21 -8.35 11.39
CA ARG A 113 -4.02 -7.77 12.72
C ARG A 113 -2.55 -7.43 13.02
N ASP A 114 -1.63 -8.24 12.51
CA ASP A 114 -0.19 -8.16 12.83
C ASP A 114 0.70 -7.88 11.62
N LYS A 115 0.19 -8.11 10.42
CA LYS A 115 0.85 -7.86 9.14
C LYS A 115 0.13 -6.73 8.42
N HIS A 116 0.89 -5.99 7.61
CA HIS A 116 0.38 -4.77 6.96
C HIS A 116 0.41 -4.86 5.44
N TRP A 117 1.06 -5.89 4.90
CA TRP A 117 1.37 -5.99 3.49
C TRP A 117 1.00 -7.35 2.93
N LEU A 118 0.39 -7.34 1.75
CA LEU A 118 0.24 -8.50 0.88
C LEU A 118 1.16 -8.30 -0.32
N SER A 119 2.02 -9.27 -0.62
CA SER A 119 2.73 -9.33 -1.89
C SER A 119 2.14 -10.41 -2.79
N LEU A 120 2.02 -10.09 -4.07
CA LEU A 120 1.62 -11.00 -5.13
C LEU A 120 2.77 -11.18 -6.10
N ASP A 121 3.21 -12.41 -6.31
CA ASP A 121 4.16 -12.78 -7.35
C ASP A 121 3.41 -12.90 -8.69
N VAL A 122 3.63 -11.93 -9.57
CA VAL A 122 3.02 -11.85 -10.90
C VAL A 122 4.00 -12.21 -12.02
N THR A 123 5.08 -12.91 -11.66
CA THR A 123 6.09 -13.37 -12.63
C THR A 123 5.49 -14.41 -13.57
N SER A 124 4.65 -15.30 -13.07
CA SER A 124 3.87 -16.21 -13.91
C SER A 124 2.74 -15.45 -14.59
N HIS A 125 2.55 -15.67 -15.89
CA HIS A 125 1.40 -15.15 -16.63
C HIS A 125 0.13 -16.00 -16.44
N ASP A 126 0.11 -16.83 -15.40
CA ASP A 126 -1.04 -17.68 -15.10
C ASP A 126 -2.23 -16.82 -14.64
N PRO A 127 -3.42 -17.08 -15.19
CA PRO A 127 -4.61 -16.33 -14.85
C PRO A 127 -5.10 -16.60 -13.43
N VAL A 128 -4.72 -17.73 -12.82
CA VAL A 128 -5.03 -18.08 -11.43
C VAL A 128 -3.81 -17.82 -10.57
N ILE A 129 -3.96 -16.98 -9.56
CA ILE A 129 -2.95 -16.69 -8.55
C ILE A 129 -3.18 -17.66 -7.39
N ASN A 130 -2.22 -18.51 -7.11
CA ASN A 130 -2.29 -19.51 -6.05
C ASN A 130 -1.65 -19.01 -4.74
N LEU A 131 -1.86 -19.75 -3.66
CA LEU A 131 -1.35 -19.40 -2.32
C LEU A 131 0.18 -19.26 -2.26
N ASP A 132 0.93 -20.03 -3.05
CA ASP A 132 2.39 -19.96 -3.14
C ASP A 132 2.91 -18.67 -3.79
N GLN A 133 2.05 -17.98 -4.55
CA GLN A 133 2.32 -16.67 -5.12
C GLN A 133 1.94 -15.52 -4.18
N VAL A 134 1.38 -15.84 -3.01
CA VAL A 134 0.91 -14.86 -2.03
C VAL A 134 1.82 -14.89 -0.81
N GLU A 135 2.29 -13.73 -0.39
CA GLU A 135 3.02 -13.60 0.87
C GLU A 135 2.45 -12.44 1.69
N VAL A 136 2.28 -12.64 2.99
CA VAL A 136 1.91 -11.58 3.92
C VAL A 136 3.13 -11.17 4.74
N ALA A 137 3.39 -9.86 4.80
CA ALA A 137 4.56 -9.32 5.46
C ALA A 137 4.21 -8.17 6.41
N GLU A 138 5.07 -7.99 7.40
CA GLU A 138 4.97 -6.88 8.35
C GLU A 138 5.47 -5.58 7.71
N GLN A 139 6.47 -5.68 6.83
CA GLN A 139 7.10 -4.57 6.12
C GLN A 139 7.05 -4.80 4.61
N HIS A 140 6.99 -3.70 3.87
CA HIS A 140 7.11 -3.69 2.41
C HIS A 140 8.54 -4.06 1.95
N GLY A 141 8.70 -5.25 1.35
CA GLY A 141 10.01 -5.79 0.95
C GLY A 141 10.66 -5.19 -0.30
N GLY A 142 9.97 -4.25 -0.99
CA GLY A 142 10.44 -3.66 -2.25
C GLY A 142 10.08 -2.18 -2.38
N ALA A 143 10.36 -1.37 -1.35
CA ALA A 143 9.91 0.04 -1.28
C ALA A 143 10.36 0.89 -2.47
N TYR A 144 11.45 0.49 -3.13
CA TYR A 144 12.08 1.25 -4.20
C TYR A 144 12.43 0.34 -5.39
N PRO A 145 12.50 0.93 -6.59
CA PRO A 145 13.09 0.29 -7.76
C PRO A 145 14.55 -0.09 -7.51
N SER A 146 15.03 -1.16 -8.15
CA SER A 146 16.42 -1.60 -8.05
C SER A 146 17.42 -0.68 -8.78
N ASP A 147 16.94 0.11 -9.74
CA ASP A 147 17.70 1.03 -10.60
C ASP A 147 17.59 2.49 -10.15
N VAL A 148 17.11 2.73 -8.93
CA VAL A 148 16.87 4.07 -8.42
C VAL A 148 18.18 4.85 -8.25
N ILE A 149 18.16 6.11 -8.68
CA ILE A 149 19.21 7.08 -8.36
C ILE A 149 18.72 7.94 -7.21
N TRP A 150 19.54 8.08 -6.18
CA TRP A 150 19.22 8.83 -4.98
C TRP A 150 19.79 10.24 -5.05
N THR A 151 18.94 11.24 -4.82
CA THR A 151 19.32 12.65 -4.81
C THR A 151 18.97 13.27 -3.47
N GLU A 152 19.88 14.06 -2.90
CA GLU A 152 19.60 14.82 -1.69
C GLU A 152 18.53 15.89 -1.93
N ALA A 153 17.56 15.96 -1.04
CA ALA A 153 16.52 16.98 -1.07
C ALA A 153 16.06 17.35 0.34
N THR A 154 15.33 18.45 0.44
CA THR A 154 14.49 18.74 1.61
C THR A 154 13.04 18.53 1.22
N VAL A 155 12.30 17.76 2.01
CA VAL A 155 10.89 17.46 1.74
C VAL A 155 9.98 17.91 2.88
N ALA A 156 8.73 18.18 2.53
CA ALA A 156 7.63 18.39 3.45
C ALA A 156 6.47 17.46 3.08
N CYS A 157 5.68 16.98 4.04
CA CYS A 157 4.49 16.20 3.72
C CYS A 157 3.24 17.09 3.70
N VAL A 158 2.39 16.90 2.70
CA VAL A 158 1.09 17.57 2.59
C VAL A 158 -0.04 16.53 2.63
N PRO A 159 -1.12 16.72 3.40
CA PRO A 159 -1.35 17.85 4.29
C PRO A 159 -0.76 17.71 5.71
N HIS A 160 -0.30 16.54 6.19
CA HIS A 160 0.04 16.41 7.63
C HIS A 160 1.13 15.37 8.00
N THR A 161 2.37 15.83 8.21
CA THR A 161 3.36 15.16 9.11
C THR A 161 4.04 16.15 10.06
N GLY A 162 3.27 17.15 10.52
CA GLY A 162 3.82 18.36 11.13
C GLY A 162 4.30 19.35 10.06
N SER A 163 4.49 20.61 10.43
CA SER A 163 4.97 21.68 9.54
C SER A 163 6.48 21.64 9.29
N GLY A 164 7.10 20.47 9.44
CA GLY A 164 8.54 20.29 9.42
C GLY A 164 9.10 20.16 8.00
N LEU A 165 10.35 20.62 7.85
CA LEU A 165 11.18 20.39 6.68
C LEU A 165 12.23 19.35 7.02
N TYR A 166 12.30 18.28 6.23
CA TYR A 166 13.13 17.13 6.55
C TYR A 166 14.13 16.85 5.42
N PRO A 167 15.44 16.75 5.73
CA PRO A 167 16.42 16.31 4.75
C PRO A 167 16.16 14.83 4.42
N ALA A 168 16.25 14.49 3.14
CA ALA A 168 15.94 13.15 2.64
C ALA A 168 16.83 12.81 1.45
N LEU A 169 16.96 11.52 1.17
CA LEU A 169 17.28 11.07 -0.18
C LEU A 169 15.97 10.77 -0.90
N ILE A 170 15.78 11.35 -2.08
CA ILE A 170 14.62 11.11 -2.94
C ILE A 170 15.01 10.24 -4.13
N ALA A 171 14.11 9.35 -4.51
CA ALA A 171 14.24 8.53 -5.70
C ALA A 171 14.00 9.40 -6.95
N ASP A 172 15.05 9.75 -7.68
CA ASP A 172 14.96 10.67 -8.80
C ASP A 172 14.12 10.09 -9.95
N GLY A 173 13.17 10.88 -10.45
CA GLY A 173 12.23 10.44 -11.49
C GLY A 173 11.11 9.50 -11.02
N TYR A 174 11.03 9.20 -9.72
CA TYR A 174 10.03 8.29 -9.14
C TYR A 174 9.06 9.01 -8.20
N HIS A 175 7.78 8.67 -8.35
CA HIS A 175 6.69 9.19 -7.53
C HIS A 175 5.81 8.07 -7.00
N ASN A 176 5.16 8.26 -5.86
CA ASN A 176 4.08 7.39 -5.43
C ASN A 176 2.80 7.68 -6.25
N ILE A 177 1.80 6.82 -6.08
CA ILE A 177 0.49 6.95 -6.75
C ILE A 177 -0.28 8.24 -6.41
N HIS A 178 0.14 8.96 -5.37
CA HIS A 178 -0.43 10.24 -4.93
C HIS A 178 0.39 11.45 -5.43
N GLY A 179 1.41 11.22 -6.27
CA GLY A 179 2.26 12.26 -6.85
C GLY A 179 3.40 12.74 -5.95
N GLY A 180 3.52 12.22 -4.73
CA GLY A 180 4.63 12.53 -3.83
C GLY A 180 5.91 11.83 -4.26
N VAL A 181 7.08 12.40 -3.93
CA VAL A 181 8.36 11.73 -4.15
C VAL A 181 8.52 10.54 -3.21
N LEU A 182 9.26 9.52 -3.63
CA LEU A 182 9.66 8.46 -2.71
C LEU A 182 10.90 8.93 -1.95
N ALA A 183 10.77 9.09 -0.64
CA ALA A 183 11.83 9.59 0.22
C ALA A 183 12.29 8.53 1.22
N ARG A 184 13.59 8.55 1.54
CA ARG A 184 14.18 7.82 2.67
C ARG A 184 14.94 8.79 3.57
N PHE A 185 14.90 8.51 4.87
CA PHE A 185 15.36 9.43 5.91
C PHE A 185 16.34 8.76 6.85
N ASP A 186 17.35 9.49 7.33
CA ASP A 186 18.21 8.99 8.40
C ASP A 186 17.45 8.95 9.75
N ALA A 187 17.97 8.18 10.72
CA ALA A 187 17.34 8.00 12.02
C ALA A 187 17.19 9.29 12.84
N SER A 188 18.10 10.27 12.66
CA SER A 188 18.01 11.56 13.34
C SER A 188 16.87 12.41 12.78
N THR A 189 16.66 12.33 11.47
CA THR A 189 15.56 12.98 10.77
C THR A 189 14.23 12.36 11.14
N VAL A 190 14.14 11.02 11.20
CA VAL A 190 12.95 10.32 11.70
C VAL A 190 12.64 10.70 13.15
N THR A 191 13.66 10.80 14.01
CA THR A 191 13.49 11.23 15.40
C THR A 191 12.93 12.65 15.48
N ARG A 192 13.38 13.55 14.59
CA ARG A 192 12.82 14.90 14.47
C ARG A 192 11.35 14.86 14.05
N MET A 193 10.99 14.04 13.05
CA MET A 193 9.59 13.86 12.64
C MET A 193 8.70 13.37 13.79
N ILE A 194 9.17 12.41 14.59
CA ILE A 194 8.45 11.91 15.77
C ILE A 194 8.17 13.06 16.75
N LEU A 195 9.17 13.91 17.02
CA LEU A 195 9.03 15.04 17.92
C LEU A 195 8.10 16.13 17.36
N ASP A 196 8.19 16.42 16.07
CA ASP A 196 7.38 17.44 15.40
C ASP A 196 5.91 17.02 15.35
N LEU A 197 5.65 15.76 14.97
CA LEU A 197 4.33 15.14 15.14
C LEU A 197 3.88 15.26 16.60
N GLY A 198 4.77 14.93 17.54
CA GLY A 198 4.65 15.06 19.01
C GLY A 198 4.20 16.43 19.52
N ARG A 199 4.55 17.50 18.82
CA ARG A 199 4.16 18.87 19.17
C ARG A 199 2.87 19.32 18.50
N ALA A 200 2.58 18.81 17.30
CA ALA A 200 1.34 19.09 16.57
C ALA A 200 0.08 18.54 17.29
N TYR A 201 0.23 17.74 18.34
CA TYR A 201 -0.87 17.17 19.14
C TYR A 201 -1.78 18.20 19.82
N GLY A 202 -1.33 19.45 19.99
CA GLY A 202 -2.14 20.51 20.59
C GLY A 202 -3.39 20.85 19.77
N SER A 203 -4.55 20.37 20.22
CA SER A 203 -5.87 21.06 20.11
C SER A 203 -6.85 20.79 18.95
N GLN A 204 -6.69 19.80 18.06
CA GLN A 204 -7.68 19.55 16.99
C GLN A 204 -8.25 18.11 16.99
N PRO A 205 -9.59 17.95 17.01
CA PRO A 205 -10.23 16.65 16.81
C PRO A 205 -9.92 16.06 15.43
N GLY A 206 -9.85 14.72 15.32
CA GLY A 206 -9.71 14.02 14.04
C GLY A 206 -8.66 12.91 14.00
N ALA A 207 -8.51 12.30 12.82
CA ALA A 207 -7.51 11.28 12.53
C ALA A 207 -6.13 11.91 12.30
N ARG A 208 -5.08 11.35 12.93
CA ARG A 208 -3.73 11.90 12.94
C ARG A 208 -2.70 10.80 12.81
N ALA A 209 -1.61 11.06 12.11
CA ALA A 209 -0.48 10.15 12.06
C ALA A 209 0.41 10.33 13.30
N SER A 210 0.89 9.22 13.86
CA SER A 210 1.95 9.20 14.87
C SER A 210 3.03 8.20 14.51
N LEU A 211 4.26 8.49 14.95
CA LEU A 211 5.43 7.67 14.73
C LEU A 211 6.05 7.32 16.08
N ARG A 212 6.55 6.10 16.21
CA ARG A 212 7.25 5.64 17.42
C ARG A 212 8.38 4.69 17.07
N TRP A 213 9.52 4.85 17.74
CA TRP A 213 10.59 3.86 17.71
C TRP A 213 10.18 2.57 18.45
N ALA A 214 10.42 1.44 17.81
CA ALA A 214 10.35 0.09 18.37
C ALA A 214 11.63 -0.66 17.98
N GLY A 215 12.66 -0.57 18.83
CA GLY A 215 14.00 -1.05 18.48
C GLY A 215 14.60 -0.20 17.36
N ASP A 216 15.05 -0.86 16.29
CA ASP A 216 15.55 -0.26 15.05
C ASP A 216 14.44 0.02 14.03
N ARG A 217 13.17 -0.18 14.37
CA ARG A 217 12.03 0.03 13.48
C ARG A 217 11.16 1.19 13.93
N VAL A 218 10.40 1.74 12.99
CA VAL A 218 9.42 2.79 13.22
C VAL A 218 8.02 2.21 13.05
N GLU A 219 7.23 2.25 14.11
CA GLU A 219 5.80 1.96 14.05
C GLU A 219 5.04 3.22 13.64
N VAL A 220 4.17 3.07 12.65
CA VAL A 220 3.29 4.14 12.17
C VAL A 220 1.89 3.87 12.70
N PHE A 221 1.25 4.85 13.32
CA PHE A 221 -0.11 4.73 13.80
C PHE A 221 -1.03 5.79 13.19
N ALA A 222 -2.30 5.43 13.04
CA ALA A 222 -3.40 6.36 12.95
C ALA A 222 -4.06 6.49 14.33
N GLU A 223 -4.08 7.70 14.86
CA GLU A 223 -4.72 8.06 16.13
C GLU A 223 -5.99 8.84 15.85
N TYR A 224 -7.08 8.51 16.54
CA TYR A 224 -8.32 9.24 16.48
C TYR A 224 -8.66 9.79 17.86
N LEU A 225 -8.83 11.11 17.91
CA LEU A 225 -9.22 11.84 19.11
C LEU A 225 -10.63 12.41 18.90
N GLY A 226 -11.63 11.79 19.53
CA GLY A 226 -13.02 12.22 19.43
C GLY A 226 -13.88 11.68 20.58
N GLY A 227 -14.76 12.53 21.12
CA GLY A 227 -15.79 12.11 22.09
C GLY A 227 -15.27 11.53 23.41
N GLY A 228 -14.08 11.92 23.87
CA GLY A 228 -13.46 11.41 25.11
C GLY A 228 -12.78 10.05 24.96
N SER A 229 -12.76 9.47 23.77
CA SER A 229 -12.01 8.25 23.46
C SER A 229 -10.77 8.58 22.63
N HIS A 230 -9.65 7.94 22.97
CA HIS A 230 -8.45 7.93 22.18
C HIS A 230 -8.25 6.51 21.65
N THR A 231 -8.42 6.32 20.35
CA THR A 231 -8.11 5.06 19.69
C THR A 231 -6.84 5.20 18.88
N ARG A 232 -5.98 4.18 18.95
CA ARG A 232 -4.72 4.10 18.22
C ARG A 232 -4.70 2.79 17.44
N HIS A 233 -4.43 2.88 16.15
CA HIS A 233 -4.35 1.75 15.24
C HIS A 233 -2.99 1.73 14.55
N ARG A 234 -2.22 0.64 14.66
CA ARG A 234 -0.94 0.50 13.98
C ARG A 234 -1.17 0.24 12.50
N CYS A 235 -0.67 1.11 11.65
CA CYS A 235 -0.90 1.12 10.22
C CYS A 235 0.24 0.50 9.41
N ASP A 236 1.46 0.59 9.91
CA ASP A 236 2.66 0.10 9.25
C ASP A 236 3.83 -0.08 10.24
N VAL A 237 4.82 -0.85 9.84
CA VAL A 237 6.11 -1.02 10.54
C VAL A 237 7.23 -0.89 9.53
N ILE A 238 8.12 0.06 9.77
CA ILE A 238 9.15 0.46 8.82
C ILE A 238 10.54 0.24 9.44
N GLY A 239 11.26 -0.76 8.93
CA GLY A 239 12.69 -0.95 9.21
C GLY A 239 13.57 -0.13 8.26
N PRO A 240 14.87 0.00 8.59
CA PRO A 240 15.85 0.62 7.70
C PRO A 240 16.06 -0.22 6.44
N ASP A 241 16.42 0.45 5.35
CA ASP A 241 16.98 -0.17 4.16
C ASP A 241 18.44 -0.64 4.41
N PRO A 242 19.09 -1.31 3.45
CA PRO A 242 20.49 -1.75 3.61
C PRO A 242 21.50 -0.62 3.88
N GLU A 243 21.15 0.64 3.61
CA GLU A 243 21.97 1.83 3.89
C GLU A 243 21.63 2.48 5.23
N GLY A 244 20.71 1.91 6.02
CA GLY A 244 20.31 2.44 7.32
C GLY A 244 19.26 3.56 7.24
N LEU A 245 18.62 3.74 6.09
CA LEU A 245 17.65 4.82 5.84
C LEU A 245 16.22 4.30 5.84
N TYR A 246 15.28 5.12 6.33
CA TYR A 246 13.91 4.71 6.60
C TYR A 246 12.96 5.23 5.52
N PRO A 247 12.19 4.36 4.85
CA PRO A 247 11.22 4.73 3.81
C PRO A 247 9.90 5.26 4.38
N ILE A 248 9.97 6.23 5.30
CA ILE A 248 8.79 6.73 6.04
C ILE A 248 7.73 7.25 5.07
N GLY A 249 6.55 6.63 5.12
CA GLY A 249 5.41 7.09 4.34
C GLY A 249 5.60 6.99 2.82
N GLY A 250 6.61 6.27 2.32
CA GLY A 250 6.96 6.23 0.88
C GLY A 250 5.79 5.91 -0.06
N HIS A 251 4.74 5.27 0.43
CA HIS A 251 3.58 4.81 -0.34
C HIS A 251 2.24 5.46 0.04
N ARG A 252 2.17 6.19 1.17
CA ARG A 252 0.93 6.76 1.74
C ARG A 252 1.02 8.25 2.02
N TRP A 253 2.22 8.76 2.19
CA TRP A 253 2.47 10.16 2.52
C TRP A 253 2.96 10.87 1.26
N THR A 254 2.35 12.01 0.96
CA THR A 254 2.73 12.82 -0.19
C THR A 254 3.87 13.74 0.22
N TRP A 255 5.09 13.23 0.13
CA TRP A 255 6.30 14.04 0.27
C TRP A 255 6.46 14.94 -0.95
N LEU A 256 6.69 16.22 -0.72
CA LEU A 256 6.94 17.21 -1.76
C LEU A 256 8.33 17.82 -1.53
N PRO A 257 9.21 17.83 -2.55
CA PRO A 257 10.49 18.51 -2.45
C PRO A 257 10.25 20.02 -2.36
N ILE A 258 10.96 20.68 -1.44
CA ILE A 258 11.03 22.13 -1.41
C ILE A 258 12.10 22.54 -2.39
N THR A 259 11.70 23.02 -3.56
CA THR A 259 12.61 23.74 -4.45
C THR A 259 13.10 24.98 -3.72
N SER A 260 14.38 25.00 -3.37
CA SER A 260 15.05 26.27 -3.15
C SER A 260 15.01 27.00 -4.49
N GLU A 261 14.32 28.13 -4.55
CA GLU A 261 14.54 29.06 -5.65
C GLU A 261 16.06 29.32 -5.69
N ARG A 262 16.71 28.90 -6.79
CA ARG A 262 18.07 29.34 -7.06
C ARG A 262 18.02 30.87 -7.09
N ARG A 263 18.70 31.50 -6.13
CA ARG A 263 19.02 32.93 -6.16
C ARG A 263 19.71 33.30 -7.46
#